data_AF-A0A2E2ATW6-F1
#
_entry.id   AF-A0A2E2ATW6-F1
#
_cell.length_a   1.000
_cell.length_b   1.000
_cell.length_c   1.000
_cell.angle_alpha   90.00
_cell.angle_beta   90.00
_cell.angle_gamma   90.00
#
_symmetry.space_group_name_H-M   'P 1'
#
loop_
_entity.id
_entity.type
_entity.pdbx_description
1 polymer ?
#
loop_
_entity_poly.entity_id
_entity_poly.type
_entity_poly.pdbx_seq_one_letter_code
_entity_poly.pdbx_strand_id
1 'polypeptide(L)'
;MSLMSLVVFNASVYAHPVSLTDAVLDIREDATRFKLSITAEDLVLYYELEANKEFRVSHALIQEASKKHREFLERRLQLLNQKGGSLELAYRGIDLSGIPSEGVLQTELKSRWLTYQWSISTGVKPEFITLSQKFGELQPATMDCMFLQNGFLLEKTKQLSSGQVYTVQLDWVNPPTSRPDLAALKAAKQRQLRDRLGIASYSSLYSFLYLSRREVRHEILIPVLTLQEWFGIEREDPDFLSVKEQEVVADQVFDVILGNQMQINGKQIKPDLVRANFFGLDIRDFALNKPPRRINIYQARIGVIVSYPAREGLL
;
A
#
# COMPACT_ATOMS: atom_id res chain seq x y z
N MET A 1 57.10 13.99 30.18
CA MET A 1 55.68 14.38 30.31
C MET A 1 55.12 14.55 28.91
N SER A 2 54.44 13.52 28.40
CA SER A 2 53.69 13.59 27.14
C SER A 2 52.28 13.11 27.49
N LEU A 3 51.30 14.02 27.42
CA LEU A 3 49.91 13.68 27.69
C LEU A 3 49.37 12.83 26.53
N MET A 4 49.01 11.60 26.85
CA MET A 4 48.30 10.69 25.96
C MET A 4 46.83 10.62 26.42
N SER A 5 45.92 10.69 25.44
CA SER A 5 44.49 10.29 25.50
C SER A 5 43.58 11.16 26.38
N LEU A 6 42.32 11.41 26.01
CA LEU A 6 41.34 10.47 25.48
C LEU A 6 40.27 11.24 24.69
N VAL A 7 40.16 11.01 23.38
CA VAL A 7 38.97 11.42 22.63
C VAL A 7 37.91 10.36 22.86
N VAL A 8 36.94 10.66 23.71
CA VAL A 8 35.73 9.84 23.87
C VAL A 8 34.90 10.03 22.62
N PHE A 9 34.95 9.05 21.71
CA PHE A 9 33.91 8.91 20.70
C PHE A 9 32.62 8.48 21.43
N ASN A 10 31.70 9.43 21.60
CA ASN A 10 30.29 9.13 21.87
C ASN A 10 29.74 8.45 20.60
N ALA A 11 29.93 7.13 20.50
CA ALA A 11 29.17 6.31 19.60
C ALA A 11 27.75 6.19 20.16
N SER A 12 26.95 7.24 19.97
CA SER A 12 25.51 7.13 20.10
C SER A 12 25.06 6.13 19.04
N VAL A 13 24.82 4.90 19.45
CA VAL A 13 24.11 3.89 18.67
C VAL A 13 22.65 4.35 18.58
N TYR A 14 22.40 5.38 17.79
CA TYR A 14 21.09 5.64 17.22
C TYR A 14 20.92 4.63 16.08
N ALA A 15 20.65 3.38 16.43
CA ALA A 15 19.84 2.57 15.54
C ALA A 15 18.51 3.33 15.44
N HIS A 16 18.34 4.12 14.39
CA HIS A 16 17.15 4.94 14.18
C HIS A 16 15.92 4.03 14.29
N PRO A 17 15.05 4.21 15.29
CA PRO A 17 13.90 3.32 15.44
C PRO A 17 12.97 3.56 14.26
N VAL A 18 12.67 2.49 13.53
CA VAL A 18 11.52 2.47 12.61
C VAL A 18 10.29 2.31 13.49
N SER A 19 9.30 3.19 13.33
CA SER A 19 8.01 3.00 13.99
C SER A 19 7.31 1.81 13.33
N LEU A 20 7.02 0.79 14.13
CA LEU A 20 6.34 -0.43 13.69
C LEU A 20 4.91 -0.42 14.22
N THR A 21 3.96 -0.53 13.31
CA THR A 21 2.53 -0.55 13.64
C THR A 21 1.88 -1.81 13.10
N ASP A 22 0.98 -2.41 13.89
CA ASP A 22 0.25 -3.62 13.50
C ASP A 22 -1.19 -3.24 13.15
N ALA A 23 -1.59 -3.48 11.90
CA ALA A 23 -2.93 -3.22 11.38
C ALA A 23 -3.68 -4.53 11.13
N VAL A 24 -4.90 -4.63 11.65
CA VAL A 24 -5.82 -5.74 11.38
C VAL A 24 -7.12 -5.22 10.82
N LEU A 25 -7.42 -5.60 9.57
CA LEU A 25 -8.67 -5.29 8.88
C LEU A 25 -9.51 -6.57 8.78
N ASP A 26 -10.59 -6.68 9.55
CA ASP A 26 -11.56 -7.77 9.44
C ASP A 26 -12.81 -7.29 8.71
N ILE A 27 -12.93 -7.67 7.45
CA ILE A 27 -13.98 -7.24 6.55
C ILE A 27 -15.13 -8.24 6.62
N ARG A 28 -16.31 -7.75 7.00
CA ARG A 28 -17.54 -8.53 7.11
C ARG A 28 -18.59 -7.99 6.16
N GLU A 29 -19.70 -8.71 6.08
CA GLU A 29 -20.79 -8.39 5.15
C GLU A 29 -21.43 -7.02 5.44
N ASP A 30 -21.50 -6.63 6.72
CA ASP A 30 -22.21 -5.45 7.23
C ASP A 30 -21.27 -4.34 7.72
N ALA A 31 -20.09 -4.69 8.22
CA ALA A 31 -19.10 -3.73 8.70
C ALA A 31 -17.68 -4.27 8.63
N THR A 32 -16.72 -3.37 8.41
CA THR A 32 -15.30 -3.69 8.58
C THR A 32 -14.85 -3.25 9.96
N ARG A 33 -14.14 -4.13 10.66
CA ARG A 33 -13.49 -3.84 11.94
C ARG A 33 -12.01 -3.56 11.66
N PHE A 34 -11.53 -2.41 12.10
CA PHE A 34 -10.13 -2.03 11.96
C PHE A 34 -9.50 -1.87 13.33
N LYS A 35 -8.39 -2.55 13.56
CA LYS A 35 -7.51 -2.36 14.70
C LYS A 35 -6.15 -1.87 14.24
N LEU A 36 -5.58 -0.90 14.95
CA LEU A 36 -4.20 -0.48 14.79
C LEU A 36 -3.52 -0.50 16.15
N SER A 37 -2.44 -1.26 16.27
CA SER A 37 -1.63 -1.32 17.48
C SER A 37 -0.32 -0.58 17.25
N ILE A 38 0.08 0.20 18.25
CA ILE A 38 1.36 0.91 18.30
C ILE A 38 2.03 0.65 19.65
N THR A 39 3.32 0.93 19.75
CA THR A 39 4.04 0.82 21.01
C THR A 39 3.90 2.11 21.84
N ALA A 40 4.08 2.00 23.16
CA ALA A 40 4.15 3.18 24.02
C ALA A 40 5.36 4.05 23.67
N GLU A 41 6.44 3.46 23.14
CA GLU A 41 7.60 4.18 22.63
C GLU A 41 7.22 5.20 21.55
N ASP A 42 6.34 4.83 20.60
CA ASP A 42 5.91 5.74 19.54
C ASP A 42 5.28 7.02 20.10
N LEU A 43 4.48 6.91 21.16
CA LEU A 43 3.89 8.06 21.84
C LEU A 43 4.94 8.89 22.58
N VAL A 44 5.86 8.23 23.28
CA VAL A 44 6.92 8.91 24.05
C VAL A 44 7.84 9.69 23.13
N LEU A 45 8.25 9.11 21.99
CA LEU A 45 9.12 9.76 21.03
C LEU A 45 8.40 10.88 20.29
N TYR A 46 7.16 10.66 19.83
CA TYR A 46 6.45 11.63 19.00
C TYR A 46 5.95 12.85 19.80
N TYR A 47 5.54 12.64 21.06
CA TYR A 47 5.04 13.71 21.93
C TYR A 47 6.05 14.15 22.98
N GLU A 48 7.30 13.68 22.89
CA GLU A 48 8.41 14.03 23.78
C GLU A 48 8.03 13.89 25.27
N LEU A 49 7.39 12.76 25.62
CA LEU A 49 6.88 12.54 26.97
C LEU A 49 8.03 12.30 27.96
N GLU A 50 8.10 13.12 29.01
CA GLU A 50 9.14 12.99 30.01
C GLU A 50 8.85 11.89 31.04
N ALA A 51 9.89 11.13 31.37
CA ALA A 51 9.83 10.18 32.47
C ALA A 51 10.06 10.89 33.81
N ASN A 52 9.47 10.34 34.86
CA ASN A 52 9.67 10.82 36.23
C ASN A 52 11.03 10.38 36.80
N LYS A 53 11.28 10.68 38.08
CA LYS A 53 12.53 10.32 38.78
C LYS A 53 12.77 8.82 38.91
N GLU A 54 11.74 7.99 38.78
CA GLU A 54 11.86 6.52 38.72
C GLU A 54 11.98 5.99 37.28
N PHE A 55 12.26 6.86 36.31
CA PHE A 55 12.35 6.52 34.89
C PHE A 55 11.06 5.92 34.31
N ARG A 56 9.90 6.32 34.85
CA ARG A 56 8.58 5.93 34.36
C ARG A 56 7.88 7.07 33.65
N VAL A 57 7.32 6.79 32.48
CA VAL A 57 6.34 7.67 31.85
C VAL A 57 4.96 7.33 32.43
N SER A 58 4.29 8.32 33.02
CA SER A 58 3.05 8.07 33.76
C SER A 58 1.91 7.59 32.84
N HIS A 59 1.01 6.77 33.40
CA HIS A 59 -0.19 6.31 32.69
C HIS A 59 -1.03 7.49 32.17
N ALA A 60 -1.19 8.55 32.98
CA ALA A 60 -1.95 9.73 32.61
C ALA A 60 -1.38 10.44 31.37
N LEU A 61 -0.05 10.59 31.29
CA LEU A 61 0.62 11.20 30.13
C LEU A 61 0.45 10.35 28.87
N ILE A 62 0.62 9.03 28.97
CA ILE A 62 0.41 8.10 27.85
C ILE A 62 -1.04 8.15 27.38
N GLN A 63 -2.00 8.16 28.31
CA GLN A 63 -3.41 8.24 27.98
C GLN A 63 -3.76 9.56 27.27
N GLU A 64 -3.22 10.70 27.72
CA GLU A 64 -3.42 11.98 27.04
C GLU A 64 -2.79 12.00 25.64
N ALA A 65 -1.54 11.54 25.52
CA ALA A 65 -0.84 11.43 24.25
C ALA A 65 -1.59 10.53 23.27
N SER A 66 -2.14 9.40 23.74
CA SER A 66 -2.93 8.49 22.90
C SER A 66 -4.16 9.16 22.28
N LYS A 67 -4.81 10.10 22.99
CA LYS A 67 -5.95 10.86 22.46
C LYS A 67 -5.52 11.79 21.33
N LYS A 68 -4.39 12.49 21.49
CA LYS A 68 -3.79 13.33 20.45
C LYS A 68 -3.33 12.49 19.25
N HIS A 69 -2.81 11.30 19.52
CA HIS A 69 -2.30 10.40 18.49
C HIS A 69 -3.40 9.77 17.64
N ARG A 70 -4.58 9.54 18.21
CA ARG A 70 -5.76 9.16 17.41
C ARG A 70 -6.00 10.12 16.25
N GLU A 71 -5.96 11.43 16.48
CA GLU A 71 -6.17 12.42 15.41
C GLU A 71 -5.05 12.35 14.35
N PHE A 72 -3.82 12.14 14.78
CA PHE A 72 -2.69 11.91 13.87
C PHE A 72 -2.95 10.71 12.96
N LEU A 73 -3.41 9.59 13.54
CA LEU A 73 -3.73 8.36 12.83
C LEU A 73 -4.89 8.55 11.85
N GLU A 74 -6.01 9.11 12.31
CA GLU A 74 -7.22 9.29 11.48
C GLU A 74 -6.98 10.22 10.28
N ARG A 75 -6.06 11.19 10.39
CA ARG A 75 -5.69 12.08 9.28
C ARG A 75 -4.77 11.44 8.26
N ARG A 76 -4.01 10.41 8.65
CA ARG A 76 -2.94 9.80 7.83
C ARG A 76 -3.23 8.38 7.38
N LEU A 77 -4.26 7.75 7.94
CA LEU A 77 -4.85 6.53 7.43
C LEU A 77 -5.86 6.86 6.35
N GLN A 78 -5.84 6.09 5.28
CA GLN A 78 -6.83 6.20 4.23
C GLN A 78 -7.31 4.80 3.87
N LEU A 79 -8.64 4.64 3.91
CA LEU A 79 -9.32 3.49 3.38
C LEU A 79 -10.22 3.92 2.24
N LEU A 80 -10.17 3.17 1.14
CA LEU A 80 -10.98 3.44 -0.04
C LEU A 80 -11.86 2.25 -0.37
N ASN A 81 -13.08 2.55 -0.80
CA ASN A 81 -13.98 1.57 -1.39
C ASN A 81 -13.57 1.26 -2.85
N GLN A 82 -14.25 0.30 -3.48
CA GLN A 82 -13.99 -0.11 -4.87
C GLN A 82 -14.13 0.99 -5.94
N LYS A 83 -14.76 2.12 -5.61
CA LYS A 83 -14.92 3.28 -6.52
C LYS A 83 -13.89 4.38 -6.25
N GLY A 84 -12.97 4.17 -5.31
CA GLY A 84 -11.99 5.16 -4.86
C GLY A 84 -12.55 6.20 -3.91
N GLY A 85 -13.77 6.02 -3.39
CA GLY A 85 -14.34 6.89 -2.38
C GLY A 85 -13.75 6.59 -1.00
N SER A 86 -13.37 7.63 -0.27
CA SER A 86 -12.87 7.51 1.10
C SER A 86 -13.92 6.91 2.03
N LEU A 87 -13.48 6.01 2.90
CA LEU A 87 -14.30 5.34 3.91
C LEU A 87 -14.07 5.98 5.27
N GLU A 88 -15.16 6.38 5.93
CA GLU A 88 -15.08 7.03 7.24
C GLU A 88 -14.68 6.03 8.35
N LEU A 89 -13.76 6.46 9.20
CA LEU A 89 -13.30 5.75 10.38
C LEU A 89 -14.15 6.11 11.60
N ALA A 90 -15.13 5.29 11.96
CA ALA A 90 -15.92 5.51 13.18
C ALA A 90 -15.20 4.91 14.40
N TYR A 91 -14.58 5.77 15.21
CA TYR A 91 -13.81 5.37 16.39
C TYR A 91 -14.67 4.65 17.43
N ARG A 92 -14.14 3.54 17.95
CA ARG A 92 -14.80 2.68 18.95
C ARG A 92 -14.11 2.69 20.30
N GLY A 93 -12.84 3.06 20.34
CA GLY A 93 -12.09 3.11 21.59
C GLY A 93 -10.63 2.76 21.39
N ILE A 94 -9.92 2.78 22.51
CA ILE A 94 -8.54 2.40 22.63
C ILE A 94 -8.42 1.39 23.76
N ASP A 95 -7.67 0.32 23.52
CA ASP A 95 -7.26 -0.62 24.54
C ASP A 95 -5.91 -0.20 25.11
N LEU A 96 -5.91 0.12 26.41
CA LEU A 96 -4.74 0.52 27.20
C LEU A 96 -4.37 -0.55 28.23
N SER A 97 -4.90 -1.78 28.15
CA SER A 97 -4.59 -2.83 29.12
C SER A 97 -3.11 -3.19 29.18
N GLY A 98 -2.35 -2.88 28.13
CA GLY A 98 -0.90 -3.03 28.08
C GLY A 98 -0.12 -1.99 28.90
N ILE A 99 -0.77 -0.91 29.36
CA ILE A 99 -0.16 0.21 30.08
C ILE A 99 -0.43 0.07 31.59
N PRO A 100 0.59 -0.15 32.43
CA PRO A 100 0.42 -0.26 33.88
C PRO A 100 -0.06 1.06 34.51
N SER A 101 -0.82 0.96 35.60
CA SER A 101 -1.35 2.13 36.33
C SER A 101 -0.27 3.03 36.92
N GLU A 102 0.84 2.44 37.35
CA GLU A 102 2.02 3.10 37.91
C GLU A 102 2.92 3.76 36.84
N GLY A 103 2.59 3.60 35.56
CA GLY A 103 3.38 4.10 34.44
C GLY A 103 4.39 3.08 33.89
N VAL A 104 4.87 3.34 32.67
CA VAL A 104 5.74 2.45 31.91
C VAL A 104 7.20 2.84 32.12
N LEU A 105 8.04 1.88 32.52
CA LEU A 105 9.50 2.09 32.58
C LEU A 105 10.06 2.35 31.18
N GLN A 106 11.05 3.24 31.07
CA GLN A 106 11.70 3.55 29.78
C GLN A 106 12.20 2.29 29.04
N THR A 107 12.67 1.29 29.77
CA THR A 107 13.16 0.01 29.20
C THR A 107 12.04 -0.91 28.68
N GLU A 108 10.78 -0.63 29.01
CA GLU A 108 9.62 -1.43 28.62
C GLU A 108 8.81 -0.80 27.46
N LEU A 109 9.10 0.44 27.07
CA LEU A 109 8.29 1.19 26.11
C LEU A 109 8.05 0.45 24.79
N LYS A 110 9.04 -0.31 24.31
CA LYS A 110 8.99 -1.11 23.08
C LYS A 110 8.10 -2.34 23.15
N SER A 111 7.83 -2.86 24.35
CA SER A 111 7.04 -4.08 24.55
C SER A 111 5.62 -3.79 25.03
N ARG A 112 5.32 -2.55 25.41
CA ARG A 112 3.98 -2.12 25.81
C ARG A 112 3.20 -1.63 24.60
N TRP A 113 2.15 -2.34 24.26
CA TRP A 113 1.27 -1.99 23.14
C TRP A 113 -0.01 -1.34 23.61
N LEU A 114 -0.53 -0.45 22.79
CA LEU A 114 -1.87 0.10 22.87
C LEU A 114 -2.57 -0.11 21.52
N THR A 115 -3.88 -0.35 21.54
CA THR A 115 -4.62 -0.72 20.31
C THR A 115 -5.83 0.18 20.11
N TYR A 116 -5.82 0.94 19.02
CA TYR A 116 -6.96 1.72 18.56
C TYR A 116 -7.93 0.85 17.78
N GLN A 117 -9.23 1.14 17.89
CA GLN A 117 -10.29 0.38 17.24
C GLN A 117 -11.26 1.32 16.52
N TRP A 118 -11.56 0.98 15.27
CA TRP A 118 -12.57 1.64 14.44
C TRP A 118 -13.52 0.62 13.83
N SER A 119 -14.75 1.07 13.58
CA SER A 119 -15.67 0.42 12.65
C SER A 119 -15.78 1.25 11.38
N ILE A 120 -15.89 0.57 10.24
CA ILE A 120 -15.93 1.21 8.93
C ILE A 120 -17.15 0.69 8.19
N SER A 121 -17.99 1.59 7.69
CA SER A 121 -19.13 1.25 6.85
C SER A 121 -18.66 1.03 5.41
N THR A 122 -18.42 -0.22 5.03
CA THR A 122 -17.91 -0.60 3.71
C THR A 122 -19.00 -0.90 2.68
N GLY A 123 -20.27 -0.82 3.09
CA GLY A 123 -21.42 -1.23 2.28
C GLY A 123 -21.64 -2.74 2.33
N VAL A 124 -22.70 -3.21 1.66
CA VAL A 124 -23.03 -4.64 1.62
C VAL A 124 -22.10 -5.34 0.64
N LYS A 125 -21.35 -6.33 1.15
CA LYS A 125 -20.45 -7.20 0.35
C LYS A 125 -19.49 -6.43 -0.57
N PRO A 126 -18.58 -5.59 -0.03
CA PRO A 126 -17.62 -4.85 -0.84
C PRO A 126 -16.74 -5.79 -1.66
N GLU A 127 -16.51 -5.54 -2.95
CA GLU A 127 -15.64 -6.41 -3.76
C GLU A 127 -14.15 -6.13 -3.48
N PHE A 128 -13.82 -4.88 -3.17
CA PHE A 128 -12.47 -4.42 -2.94
C PHE A 128 -12.41 -3.44 -1.77
N ILE A 129 -11.31 -3.53 -1.02
CA ILE A 129 -10.90 -2.52 -0.04
C ILE A 129 -9.44 -2.18 -0.28
N THR A 130 -9.14 -0.89 -0.29
CA THR A 130 -7.78 -0.37 -0.34
C THR A 130 -7.41 0.28 0.98
N LEU A 131 -6.20 0.02 1.46
CA LEU A 131 -5.61 0.63 2.64
C LEU A 131 -4.31 1.34 2.23
N SER A 132 -4.09 2.52 2.77
CA SER A 132 -2.82 3.22 2.73
C SER A 132 -2.56 3.99 4.02
N GLN A 133 -1.30 4.33 4.25
CA GLN A 133 -0.87 5.14 5.38
C GLN A 133 0.17 6.17 4.93
N LYS A 134 0.14 7.36 5.53
CA LYS A 134 1.15 8.43 5.36
C LYS A 134 1.80 8.78 6.70
N PHE A 135 2.32 7.78 7.38
CA PHE A 135 3.07 7.89 8.62
C PHE A 135 4.54 8.21 8.33
N GLY A 136 5.27 8.56 9.38
CA GLY A 136 6.72 8.61 9.32
C GLY A 136 7.35 9.84 8.65
N GLU A 137 6.71 11.01 8.77
CA GLU A 137 7.31 12.28 8.34
C GLU A 137 8.65 12.59 9.05
N LEU A 138 8.80 12.15 10.31
CA LEU A 138 10.00 12.38 11.13
C LEU A 138 10.95 11.16 11.18
N GLN A 139 10.39 9.94 11.09
CA GLN A 139 11.13 8.69 11.13
C GLN A 139 10.44 7.67 10.23
N PRO A 140 11.16 6.80 9.52
CA PRO A 140 10.53 5.76 8.71
C PRO A 140 9.53 4.95 9.55
N ALA A 141 8.34 4.74 8.98
CA ALA A 141 7.28 3.97 9.61
C ALA A 141 6.84 2.85 8.67
N THR A 142 6.65 1.65 9.24
CA THR A 142 6.14 0.49 8.53
C THR A 142 4.90 -0.03 9.25
N MET A 143 3.89 -0.37 8.46
CA MET A 143 2.64 -0.94 8.95
C MET A 143 2.50 -2.38 8.47
N ASP A 144 2.51 -3.32 9.40
CA ASP A 144 2.24 -4.74 9.15
C ASP A 144 0.72 -4.96 9.07
N CYS A 145 0.22 -5.28 7.89
CA CYS A 145 -1.21 -5.32 7.58
C CYS A 145 -1.71 -6.75 7.43
N MET A 146 -2.64 -7.16 8.28
CA MET A 146 -3.37 -8.42 8.20
C MET A 146 -4.81 -8.16 7.71
N PHE A 147 -5.17 -8.75 6.57
CA PHE A 147 -6.51 -8.68 6.01
C PHE A 147 -7.27 -9.98 6.26
N LEU A 148 -8.44 -9.87 6.89
CA LEU A 148 -9.35 -10.97 7.17
C LEU A 148 -10.68 -10.73 6.44
N GLN A 149 -11.33 -11.81 6.03
CA GLN A 149 -12.72 -11.82 5.62
C GLN A 149 -13.47 -12.76 6.55
N ASN A 150 -14.49 -12.24 7.25
CA ASN A 150 -15.24 -12.98 8.27
C ASN A 150 -14.34 -13.66 9.32
N GLY A 151 -13.26 -13.00 9.75
CA GLY A 151 -12.30 -13.51 10.71
C GLY A 151 -11.25 -14.49 10.18
N PHE A 152 -11.30 -14.85 8.89
CA PHE A 152 -10.32 -15.75 8.26
C PHE A 152 -9.32 -14.99 7.40
N LEU A 153 -8.06 -15.39 7.50
CA LEU A 153 -6.94 -14.76 6.79
C LEU A 153 -7.11 -14.88 5.27
N LEU A 154 -7.12 -13.74 4.57
CA LEU A 154 -7.23 -13.69 3.11
C LEU A 154 -5.91 -14.05 2.44
N GLU A 155 -4.80 -13.53 2.97
CA GLU A 155 -3.47 -13.74 2.44
C GLU A 155 -2.39 -13.47 3.49
N LYS A 156 -1.12 -13.72 3.13
CA LYS A 156 0.01 -13.37 4.02
C LYS A 156 0.01 -11.87 4.33
N THR A 157 0.39 -11.53 5.57
CA THR A 157 0.60 -10.15 6.03
C THR A 157 1.44 -9.36 5.04
N LYS A 158 1.09 -8.08 4.88
CA LYS A 158 1.76 -7.15 3.96
C LYS A 158 2.33 -5.98 4.72
N GLN A 159 3.56 -5.59 4.38
CA GLN A 159 4.14 -4.37 4.89
C GLN A 159 3.79 -3.20 3.97
N LEU A 160 3.29 -2.13 4.58
CA LEU A 160 3.05 -0.87 3.92
C LEU A 160 3.98 0.21 4.46
N SER A 161 4.81 0.76 3.59
CA SER A 161 5.54 2.00 3.84
C SER A 161 4.66 3.23 3.59
N SER A 162 5.13 4.39 4.03
CA SER A 162 4.43 5.67 3.82
C SER A 162 4.12 5.90 2.34
N GLY A 163 2.88 6.27 2.03
CA GLY A 163 2.39 6.51 0.68
C GLY A 163 2.05 5.25 -0.12
N GLN A 164 2.46 4.05 0.33
CA GLN A 164 2.12 2.81 -0.35
C GLN A 164 0.65 2.44 -0.14
N VAL A 165 0.07 1.88 -1.19
CA VAL A 165 -1.31 1.42 -1.24
C VAL A 165 -1.35 -0.10 -1.34
N TYR A 166 -2.27 -0.73 -0.63
CA TYR A 166 -2.57 -2.14 -0.78
C TYR A 166 -4.05 -2.37 -0.98
N THR A 167 -4.43 -3.11 -2.02
CA THR A 167 -5.82 -3.46 -2.30
C THR A 167 -6.01 -4.96 -2.18
N VAL A 168 -7.00 -5.36 -1.40
CA VAL A 168 -7.46 -6.74 -1.29
C VAL A 168 -8.79 -6.90 -2.02
N GLN A 169 -8.96 -8.03 -2.72
CA GLN A 169 -10.23 -8.45 -3.32
C GLN A 169 -10.91 -9.46 -2.38
N LEU A 170 -12.22 -9.32 -2.22
CA LEU A 170 -13.04 -10.22 -1.42
C LEU A 170 -13.83 -11.18 -2.30
N ASP A 171 -13.92 -12.44 -1.87
CA ASP A 171 -14.76 -13.45 -2.52
C ASP A 171 -15.99 -13.71 -1.66
N TRP A 172 -17.14 -13.18 -2.07
CA TRP A 172 -18.42 -13.41 -1.38
C TRP A 172 -19.15 -14.67 -1.86
N VAL A 173 -18.67 -15.31 -2.93
CA VAL A 173 -19.22 -16.56 -3.45
C VAL A 173 -18.59 -17.74 -2.72
N ASN A 174 -17.27 -17.72 -2.54
CA ASN A 174 -16.50 -18.74 -1.83
C ASN A 174 -15.56 -18.08 -0.80
N PRO A 175 -16.10 -17.43 0.25
CA PRO A 175 -15.26 -16.80 1.27
C PRO A 175 -14.40 -17.85 2.00
N PRO A 176 -13.26 -17.45 2.57
CA PRO A 176 -12.49 -18.35 3.44
C PRO A 176 -13.35 -18.76 4.66
N THR A 177 -13.37 -20.07 4.96
CA THR A 177 -14.19 -20.66 6.05
C THR A 177 -13.37 -21.39 7.10
N SER A 178 -12.07 -21.55 6.89
CA SER A 178 -11.15 -22.14 7.85
C SER A 178 -9.81 -21.43 7.77
N ARG A 179 -8.97 -21.62 8.79
CA ARG A 179 -7.57 -21.20 8.72
C ARG A 179 -6.91 -22.06 7.65
N PRO A 180 -6.52 -21.49 6.50
CA PRO A 180 -5.98 -22.29 5.42
C PRO A 180 -4.61 -22.81 5.82
N ASP A 181 -4.33 -24.07 5.53
CA ASP A 181 -2.97 -24.57 5.60
C ASP A 181 -2.10 -23.94 4.50
N LEU A 182 -0.78 -24.11 4.60
CA LEU A 182 0.15 -23.50 3.65
C LEU A 182 -0.08 -23.99 2.20
N ALA A 183 -0.54 -25.23 2.00
CA ALA A 183 -0.78 -25.79 0.68
C ALA A 183 -2.05 -25.20 0.05
N ALA A 184 -3.12 -25.07 0.83
CA ALA A 184 -4.37 -24.44 0.45
C ALA A 184 -4.16 -22.96 0.07
N LEU A 185 -3.39 -22.20 0.87
CA LEU A 185 -3.01 -20.82 0.53
C LEU A 185 -2.26 -20.75 -0.81
N LYS A 186 -1.32 -21.66 -1.04
CA LYS A 186 -0.56 -21.71 -2.31
C LYS A 186 -1.48 -22.04 -3.49
N ALA A 187 -2.38 -23.01 -3.35
CA ALA A 187 -3.29 -23.43 -4.42
C ALA A 187 -4.30 -22.32 -4.76
N ALA A 188 -4.90 -21.68 -3.75
CA ALA A 188 -5.81 -20.55 -3.93
C ALA A 188 -5.10 -19.38 -4.62
N LYS A 189 -3.89 -19.03 -4.18
CA LYS A 189 -3.07 -17.99 -4.80
C LYS A 189 -2.74 -18.31 -6.26
N GLN A 190 -2.37 -19.55 -6.57
CA GLN A 190 -2.10 -19.96 -7.95
C GLN A 190 -3.36 -19.87 -8.84
N ARG A 191 -4.54 -20.21 -8.30
CA ARG A 191 -5.81 -20.05 -9.01
C ARG A 191 -6.09 -18.58 -9.31
N GLN A 192 -6.04 -17.72 -8.29
CA GLN A 192 -6.22 -16.29 -8.45
C GLN A 192 -5.22 -15.68 -9.44
N LEU A 193 -3.95 -16.10 -9.39
CA LEU A 193 -2.94 -15.64 -10.35
C LEU A 193 -3.31 -16.01 -11.78
N ARG A 194 -3.76 -17.25 -12.04
CA ARG A 194 -4.20 -17.66 -13.38
C ARG A 194 -5.41 -16.84 -13.85
N ASP A 195 -6.40 -16.67 -12.98
CA ASP A 195 -7.63 -15.93 -13.30
C ASP A 195 -7.35 -14.44 -13.55
N ARG A 196 -6.28 -13.91 -12.96
CA ARG A 196 -5.81 -12.52 -13.13
C ARG A 196 -4.61 -12.39 -14.08
N LEU A 197 -4.38 -13.33 -14.99
CA LEU A 197 -3.32 -13.23 -16.00
C LEU A 197 -1.90 -13.04 -15.41
N GLY A 198 -1.63 -13.56 -14.22
CA GLY A 198 -0.35 -13.41 -13.51
C GLY A 198 -0.24 -12.18 -12.61
N ILE A 199 -1.27 -11.34 -12.51
CA ILE A 199 -1.27 -10.15 -11.65
C ILE A 199 -1.47 -10.54 -10.17
N ALA A 200 -0.37 -10.48 -9.43
CA ALA A 200 -0.28 -10.87 -8.02
C ALA A 200 -0.68 -9.78 -7.01
N SER A 201 -0.58 -8.51 -7.40
CA SER A 201 -0.77 -7.33 -6.56
C SER A 201 -1.31 -6.18 -7.41
N TYR A 202 -2.10 -5.31 -6.80
CA TYR A 202 -2.60 -4.08 -7.43
C TYR A 202 -1.57 -2.94 -7.46
N SER A 203 -0.52 -3.02 -6.64
CA SER A 203 0.52 -1.99 -6.51
C SER A 203 1.81 -2.25 -7.29
N SER A 204 1.93 -3.38 -7.99
CA SER A 204 3.14 -3.71 -8.76
C SER A 204 3.03 -3.31 -10.22
N LEU A 205 4.18 -3.06 -10.85
CA LEU A 205 4.32 -2.96 -12.30
C LEU A 205 4.33 -4.37 -12.91
N TYR A 206 3.61 -4.55 -14.01
CA TYR A 206 3.61 -5.79 -14.78
C TYR A 206 4.04 -5.52 -16.22
N SER A 207 4.75 -6.47 -16.80
CA SER A 207 5.22 -6.42 -18.18
C SER A 207 4.99 -7.79 -18.81
N PHE A 208 4.19 -7.83 -19.88
CA PHE A 208 3.86 -9.02 -20.65
C PHE A 208 4.45 -8.88 -22.04
N LEU A 209 5.18 -9.91 -22.48
CA LEU A 209 5.75 -9.97 -23.81
C LEU A 209 5.11 -11.12 -24.57
N TYR A 210 4.41 -10.80 -25.65
CA TYR A 210 3.80 -11.78 -26.54
C TYR A 210 4.63 -11.85 -27.81
N LEU A 211 5.08 -13.06 -28.14
CA LEU A 211 5.86 -13.35 -29.33
C LEU A 211 4.99 -14.14 -30.30
N SER A 212 4.75 -13.58 -31.48
CA SER A 212 4.04 -14.24 -32.56
C SER A 212 4.81 -14.07 -33.86
N ARG A 213 4.50 -14.87 -34.88
CA ARG A 213 5.16 -14.78 -36.20
C ARG A 213 5.03 -13.41 -36.89
N ARG A 214 4.08 -12.57 -36.48
CA ARG A 214 3.76 -11.29 -37.14
C ARG A 214 4.08 -10.07 -36.28
N GLU A 215 4.14 -10.26 -34.98
CA GLU A 215 4.21 -9.16 -34.01
C GLU A 215 4.89 -9.62 -32.73
N VAL A 216 5.76 -8.76 -32.23
CA VAL A 216 6.18 -8.75 -30.82
C VAL A 216 5.36 -7.68 -30.12
N ARG A 217 4.50 -8.08 -29.19
CA ARG A 217 3.65 -7.14 -28.43
C ARG A 217 4.14 -7.05 -26.99
N HIS A 218 4.36 -5.84 -26.53
CA HIS A 218 4.71 -5.54 -25.16
C HIS A 218 3.56 -4.82 -24.49
N GLU A 219 2.97 -5.44 -23.48
CA GLU A 219 1.91 -4.85 -22.66
C GLU A 219 2.48 -4.54 -21.28
N ILE A 220 2.34 -3.30 -20.83
CA ILE A 220 2.88 -2.81 -19.55
C ILE A 220 1.72 -2.29 -18.72
N LEU A 221 1.58 -2.75 -17.48
CA LEU A 221 0.63 -2.20 -16.52
C LEU A 221 1.41 -1.48 -15.43
N ILE A 222 1.19 -0.18 -15.30
CA ILE A 222 1.91 0.70 -14.37
C ILE A 222 0.90 1.34 -13.42
N PRO A 223 1.07 1.24 -12.09
CA PRO A 223 0.26 2.02 -11.15
C PRO A 223 0.42 3.53 -11.40
N VAL A 224 -0.67 4.28 -11.34
CA VAL A 224 -0.61 5.74 -11.58
C VAL A 224 0.25 6.45 -10.54
N LEU A 225 0.29 5.96 -9.30
CA LEU A 225 1.21 6.46 -8.27
C LEU A 225 2.68 6.34 -8.66
N THR A 226 3.07 5.23 -9.30
CA THR A 226 4.45 5.04 -9.78
C THR A 226 4.81 6.06 -10.86
N LEU A 227 3.87 6.35 -11.77
CA LEU A 227 4.08 7.40 -12.78
C LEU A 227 4.24 8.78 -12.15
N GLN A 228 3.46 9.08 -11.11
CA GLN A 228 3.59 10.33 -10.39
C GLN A 228 4.96 10.48 -9.72
N GLU A 229 5.53 9.41 -9.18
CA GLU A 229 6.89 9.44 -8.64
C GLU A 229 7.95 9.67 -9.74
N TRP A 230 7.72 9.18 -10.96
CA TRP A 230 8.69 9.25 -12.05
C TRP A 230 8.77 10.62 -12.71
N PHE A 231 7.64 11.27 -12.99
CA PHE A 231 7.62 12.53 -13.73
C PHE A 231 6.64 13.58 -13.20
N GLY A 232 5.93 13.29 -12.10
CA GLY A 232 4.90 14.17 -11.56
C GLY A 232 3.63 14.20 -12.41
N ILE A 233 2.46 14.26 -11.76
CA ILE A 233 1.19 14.39 -12.47
C ILE A 233 0.43 15.58 -11.87
N GLU A 234 0.28 16.64 -12.66
CA GLU A 234 -0.56 17.78 -12.29
C GLU A 234 -2.03 17.37 -12.32
N ARG A 235 -2.73 17.69 -11.24
CA ARG A 235 -4.13 17.29 -11.03
C ARG A 235 -4.91 18.39 -10.35
N GLU A 236 -6.10 18.67 -10.86
CA GLU A 236 -7.06 19.58 -10.22
C GLU A 236 -7.59 18.96 -8.92
N ASP A 237 -7.91 17.66 -8.94
CA ASP A 237 -8.28 16.89 -7.75
C ASP A 237 -7.09 16.01 -7.30
N PRO A 238 -6.58 16.17 -6.07
CA PRO A 238 -5.40 15.45 -5.60
C PRO A 238 -5.58 13.93 -5.48
N ASP A 239 -6.80 13.40 -5.55
CA ASP A 239 -7.10 11.97 -5.42
C ASP A 239 -7.59 11.33 -6.73
N PHE A 240 -7.92 12.14 -7.74
CA PHE A 240 -8.50 11.67 -9.00
C PHE A 240 -7.77 12.19 -10.22
N LEU A 241 -7.89 11.43 -11.31
CA LEU A 241 -7.43 11.81 -12.64
C LEU A 241 -8.65 11.88 -13.57
N SER A 242 -8.94 13.07 -14.09
CA SER A 242 -9.96 13.32 -15.10
C SER A 242 -9.55 12.72 -16.45
N VAL A 243 -10.50 12.63 -17.40
CA VAL A 243 -10.21 12.12 -18.74
C VAL A 243 -9.24 13.05 -19.50
N LYS A 244 -9.32 14.36 -19.28
CA LYS A 244 -8.42 15.33 -19.92
C LYS A 244 -6.99 15.21 -19.38
N GLU A 245 -6.83 15.05 -18.07
CA GLU A 245 -5.51 14.84 -17.47
C GLU A 245 -4.92 13.47 -17.87
N GLN A 246 -5.76 12.46 -18.10
CA GLN A 246 -5.32 11.17 -18.64
C GLN A 246 -4.65 11.29 -20.01
N GLU A 247 -5.12 12.18 -20.88
CA GLU A 247 -4.49 12.41 -22.19
C GLU A 247 -3.06 12.96 -22.04
N VAL A 248 -2.86 13.93 -21.15
CA VAL A 248 -1.53 14.49 -20.86
C VAL A 248 -0.59 13.43 -20.29
N VAL A 249 -1.07 12.61 -19.35
CA VAL A 249 -0.26 11.52 -18.78
C VAL A 249 0.06 10.45 -19.83
N ALA A 250 -0.87 10.16 -20.74
CA ALA A 250 -0.63 9.22 -21.83
C ALA A 250 0.50 9.69 -22.75
N ASP A 251 0.52 10.98 -23.10
CA ASP A 251 1.58 11.57 -23.94
C ASP A 251 2.96 11.45 -23.27
N GLN A 252 3.06 11.79 -21.98
CA GLN A 252 4.31 11.63 -21.21
C GLN A 252 4.78 10.17 -21.19
N VAL A 253 3.85 9.23 -21.06
CA VAL A 253 4.15 7.80 -21.06
C VAL A 253 4.60 7.34 -22.45
N PHE A 254 4.00 7.86 -23.53
CA PHE A 254 4.43 7.57 -24.89
C PHE A 254 5.86 8.05 -25.14
N ASP A 255 6.23 9.24 -24.69
CA ASP A 255 7.59 9.76 -24.83
C ASP A 255 8.64 8.83 -24.17
N VAL A 256 8.35 8.36 -22.95
CA VAL A 256 9.22 7.41 -22.25
C VAL A 256 9.32 6.07 -22.99
N ILE A 257 8.18 5.54 -23.44
CA ILE A 257 8.12 4.21 -24.06
C ILE A 257 8.74 4.20 -25.46
N LEU A 258 8.54 5.26 -26.24
CA LEU A 258 9.14 5.42 -27.56
C LEU A 258 10.67 5.62 -27.51
N GLY A 259 11.20 6.04 -26.37
CA GLY A 259 12.64 6.08 -26.11
C GLY A 259 13.30 4.69 -25.98
N ASN A 260 12.53 3.64 -25.74
CA ASN A 260 13.07 2.29 -25.53
C ASN A 260 13.53 1.65 -26.86
N GLN A 261 14.74 1.09 -26.86
CA GLN A 261 15.25 0.35 -28.02
C GLN A 261 14.75 -1.09 -28.03
N MET A 262 14.06 -1.48 -29.10
CA MET A 262 13.69 -2.86 -29.38
C MET A 262 14.53 -3.42 -30.53
N GLN A 263 15.08 -4.62 -30.35
CA GLN A 263 15.75 -5.36 -31.41
C GLN A 263 15.09 -6.73 -31.59
N ILE A 264 14.84 -7.10 -32.85
CA ILE A 264 14.43 -8.44 -33.23
C ILE A 264 15.54 -9.01 -34.12
N ASN A 265 16.17 -10.12 -33.68
CA ASN A 265 17.32 -10.73 -34.34
C ASN A 265 18.46 -9.72 -34.64
N GLY A 266 18.77 -8.85 -33.70
CA GLY A 266 19.83 -7.84 -33.81
C GLY A 266 19.49 -6.62 -34.69
N LYS A 267 18.31 -6.60 -35.33
CA LYS A 267 17.83 -5.44 -36.09
C LYS A 267 16.95 -4.58 -35.22
N GLN A 268 17.21 -3.27 -35.19
CA GLN A 268 16.37 -2.32 -34.48
C GLN A 268 15.00 -2.17 -35.15
N ILE A 269 13.93 -2.32 -34.38
CA ILE A 269 12.54 -2.23 -34.85
C ILE A 269 11.84 -1.11 -34.10
N LYS A 270 11.19 -0.22 -34.85
CA LYS A 270 10.32 0.81 -34.29
C LYS A 270 8.91 0.25 -34.09
N PRO A 271 8.17 0.68 -33.07
CA PRO A 271 6.79 0.28 -32.91
C PRO A 271 5.92 0.89 -34.01
N ASP A 272 4.90 0.17 -34.45
CA ASP A 272 3.88 0.66 -35.39
C ASP A 272 2.56 1.05 -34.67
N LEU A 273 2.37 0.56 -33.45
CA LEU A 273 1.29 0.95 -32.56
C LEU A 273 1.83 1.20 -31.16
N VAL A 274 1.44 2.35 -30.60
CA VAL A 274 1.54 2.62 -29.16
C VAL A 274 0.18 3.09 -28.69
N ARG A 275 -0.32 2.48 -27.61
CA ARG A 275 -1.64 2.77 -27.06
C ARG A 275 -1.56 2.82 -25.54
N ALA A 276 -2.24 3.79 -24.94
CA ALA A 276 -2.41 3.89 -23.49
C ALA A 276 -3.90 3.93 -23.13
N ASN A 277 -4.25 3.22 -22.07
CA ASN A 277 -5.58 3.21 -21.50
C ASN A 277 -5.48 3.21 -19.98
N PHE A 278 -6.46 3.81 -19.30
CA PHE A 278 -6.50 3.84 -17.85
C PHE A 278 -7.56 2.90 -17.29
N PHE A 279 -7.24 2.26 -16.17
CA PHE A 279 -8.02 1.20 -15.56
C PHE A 279 -8.11 1.40 -14.05
N GLY A 280 -9.24 1.00 -13.46
CA GLY A 280 -9.36 0.86 -12.01
C GLY A 280 -8.94 -0.53 -11.52
N LEU A 281 -9.57 -1.00 -10.44
CA LEU A 281 -9.28 -2.30 -9.83
C LEU A 281 -9.77 -3.51 -10.63
N ASP A 282 -10.77 -3.35 -11.50
CA ASP A 282 -11.26 -4.47 -12.32
C ASP A 282 -10.27 -4.73 -13.46
N ILE A 283 -9.46 -5.78 -13.31
CA ILE A 283 -8.49 -6.22 -14.31
C ILE A 283 -9.15 -6.54 -15.66
N ARG A 284 -10.44 -6.89 -15.69
CA ARG A 284 -11.17 -7.14 -16.94
C ARG A 284 -11.35 -5.85 -17.74
N ASP A 285 -11.29 -4.68 -17.11
CA ASP A 285 -11.31 -3.40 -17.82
C ASP A 285 -10.15 -3.33 -18.83
N PHE A 286 -8.99 -3.92 -18.50
CA PHE A 286 -7.84 -4.02 -19.40
C PHE A 286 -8.17 -4.77 -20.69
N ALA A 287 -8.82 -5.93 -20.57
CA ALA A 287 -9.20 -6.76 -21.71
C ALA A 287 -10.34 -6.16 -22.55
N LEU A 288 -11.23 -5.38 -21.93
CA LEU A 288 -12.49 -4.95 -22.54
C LEU A 288 -12.45 -3.58 -23.22
N ASN A 289 -11.31 -2.86 -23.16
CA ASN A 289 -11.15 -1.54 -23.78
C ASN A 289 -12.33 -0.58 -23.47
N LYS A 290 -12.64 -0.43 -22.19
CA LYS A 290 -13.76 0.42 -21.76
C LYS A 290 -13.49 1.90 -22.08
N PRO A 291 -14.55 2.72 -22.30
CA PRO A 291 -14.39 4.16 -22.49
C PRO A 291 -13.64 4.83 -21.32
N PRO A 292 -12.82 5.88 -21.58
CA PRO A 292 -12.17 6.64 -20.54
C PRO A 292 -13.16 7.20 -19.53
N ARG A 293 -12.79 7.17 -18.26
CA ARG A 293 -13.59 7.69 -17.16
C ARG A 293 -12.67 8.28 -16.11
N ARG A 294 -13.21 9.14 -15.25
CA ARG A 294 -12.48 9.59 -14.06
C ARG A 294 -12.07 8.40 -13.19
N ILE A 295 -10.82 8.39 -12.73
CA ILE A 295 -10.22 7.30 -11.94
C ILE A 295 -9.58 7.83 -10.67
N ASN A 296 -9.57 7.02 -9.61
CA ASN A 296 -8.84 7.32 -8.38
C ASN A 296 -7.39 6.85 -8.51
N ILE A 297 -6.43 7.74 -8.24
CA ILE A 297 -5.00 7.49 -8.50
C ILE A 297 -4.40 6.37 -7.63
N TYR A 298 -4.93 6.13 -6.43
CA TYR A 298 -4.46 5.08 -5.51
C TYR A 298 -4.88 3.67 -5.96
N GLN A 299 -5.86 3.58 -6.84
CA GLN A 299 -6.43 2.33 -7.34
C GLN A 299 -6.25 2.16 -8.85
N ALA A 300 -5.73 3.18 -9.52
CA ALA A 300 -5.64 3.24 -10.97
C ALA A 300 -4.33 2.73 -11.53
N ARG A 301 -4.41 2.27 -12.77
CA ARG A 301 -3.28 1.85 -13.59
C ARG A 301 -3.39 2.43 -14.98
N ILE A 302 -2.26 2.71 -15.60
CA ILE A 302 -2.17 2.78 -17.05
C ILE A 302 -1.81 1.39 -17.59
N GLY A 303 -2.46 0.99 -18.68
CA GLY A 303 -1.99 -0.09 -19.52
C GLY A 303 -1.49 0.47 -20.82
N VAL A 304 -0.24 0.17 -21.14
CA VAL A 304 0.43 0.55 -22.37
C VAL A 304 0.56 -0.68 -23.24
N ILE A 305 0.15 -0.60 -24.50
CA ILE A 305 0.36 -1.63 -25.49
C ILE A 305 1.29 -1.07 -26.56
N VAL A 306 2.42 -1.74 -26.77
CA VAL A 306 3.41 -1.41 -27.79
C VAL A 306 3.52 -2.59 -28.72
N SER A 307 3.34 -2.36 -30.02
CA SER A 307 3.42 -3.41 -31.03
C SER A 307 4.60 -3.16 -31.94
N TYR A 308 5.44 -4.19 -32.10
CA TYR A 308 6.60 -4.18 -32.98
C TYR A 308 6.37 -5.19 -34.10
N PRO A 309 6.41 -4.76 -35.37
CA PRO A 309 6.14 -5.66 -36.49
C PRO A 309 7.28 -6.65 -36.67
N ALA A 310 6.96 -7.95 -36.60
CA ALA A 310 7.89 -9.03 -36.92
C ALA A 310 7.70 -9.43 -38.40
N ARG A 311 8.18 -8.56 -39.30
CA ARG A 311 8.10 -8.79 -40.76
C ARG A 311 8.95 -10.00 -41.16
N GLU A 312 8.58 -10.66 -42.27
CA GLU A 312 9.27 -11.86 -42.78
C GLU A 312 10.80 -11.68 -42.80
N GLY A 313 11.51 -12.63 -42.18
CA GLY A 313 12.98 -12.60 -41.99
C GLY A 313 13.45 -12.15 -40.60
N LEU A 314 12.56 -11.81 -39.68
CA LEU A 314 12.89 -11.37 -38.31
C LEU A 314 12.53 -12.37 -37.20
N LEU A 315 11.91 -13.51 -37.49
CA LEU A 315 11.63 -14.57 -36.50
C LEU A 315 11.99 -15.95 -37.03
#